data_AF-A0A7J2PZ15-F1
#
_entry.id   AF-A0A7J2PZ15-F1
#
_cell.length_a   1.000
_cell.length_b   1.000
_cell.length_c   1.000
_cell.angle_alpha   90.00
_cell.angle_beta   90.00
_cell.angle_gamma   90.00
#
_symmetry.space_group_name_H-M   'P 1'
#
loop_
_entity.id
_entity.type
_entity.pdbx_description
1 polymer ?
#
loop_
_entity_poly.entity_id
_entity_poly.type
_entity_poly.pdbx_seq_one_letter_code
_entity_poly.pdbx_strand_id
1 'polypeptide(L)'
;MAYSNDIEALENYFSKKERMSIKISQDIGYATGWKTALNIAEFIESNSKYEAFPVIPNGKYRGGAKIIAKEGEAFPDFSLRYGGVAAGLGHIGWSGNLVTSEYGGSIYLDGVLTTAPFTADPMAEENNCNKCKICQKVCTTGYVSKDEPEDRNPVIIGGIKQIYGKRGLYMKCGFGCAGYTGLSIDEKWSIWSPNHICLKSIPAEDWNREFIREMLKKLISGKETPITIRKFNQIIGASFGKVGITENVGIRPIEDTNPRCGNCNFICVADPKKRTELYNMLKNSGKVFLDEAGQEFVKKTDKNGEKITYYPPTWEEYLKFKEV
;
A
#
# COMPACT_ATOMS: atom_id res chain seq x y z
N MET A 1 0.79 -17.83 3.10
CA MET A 1 1.04 -17.23 4.43
C MET A 1 0.51 -15.80 4.45
N ALA A 2 0.09 -15.31 5.63
CA ALA A 2 -0.41 -13.95 5.82
C ALA A 2 0.18 -13.33 7.10
N TYR A 3 0.59 -12.07 7.03
CA TYR A 3 1.19 -11.33 8.14
C TYR A 3 0.41 -10.03 8.34
N SER A 4 -0.24 -9.84 9.49
CA SER A 4 -1.08 -8.68 9.77
C SER A 4 -0.29 -7.45 10.22
N ASN A 5 -0.79 -6.26 9.92
CA ASN A 5 -0.30 -5.04 10.57
C ASN A 5 -0.74 -5.01 12.04
N ASP A 6 0.12 -4.45 12.89
CA ASP A 6 -0.20 -4.18 14.29
C ASP A 6 -1.25 -3.05 14.41
N ILE A 7 -2.21 -3.21 15.33
CA ILE A 7 -3.31 -2.25 15.48
C ILE A 7 -2.82 -0.91 16.04
N GLU A 8 -1.92 -0.91 17.02
CA GLU A 8 -1.37 0.33 17.58
C GLU A 8 -0.58 1.11 16.52
N ALA A 9 0.21 0.40 15.69
CA ALA A 9 0.92 0.98 14.58
C ALA A 9 -0.03 1.66 13.56
N LEU A 10 -1.18 1.04 13.28
CA LEU A 10 -2.22 1.63 12.43
C LEU A 10 -2.84 2.88 13.07
N GLU A 11 -3.14 2.84 14.37
CA GLU A 11 -3.68 3.98 15.10
C GLU A 11 -2.71 5.17 15.09
N ASN A 12 -1.41 4.92 15.33
CA ASN A 12 -0.37 5.95 15.25
C ASN A 12 -0.26 6.53 13.83
N TYR A 13 -0.30 5.66 12.81
CA TYR A 13 -0.23 6.06 11.41
C TYR A 13 -1.41 6.94 10.98
N PHE A 14 -2.64 6.50 11.28
CA PHE A 14 -3.85 7.21 10.86
C PHE A 14 -4.13 8.46 11.69
N SER A 15 -3.71 8.51 12.96
CA SER A 15 -3.78 9.73 13.77
C SER A 15 -2.66 10.74 13.46
N LYS A 16 -1.71 10.36 12.61
CA LYS A 16 -0.46 11.10 12.33
C LYS A 16 0.40 11.34 13.56
N LYS A 17 0.36 10.44 14.54
CA LYS A 17 1.28 10.49 15.69
C LYS A 17 2.70 10.15 15.23
N GLU A 18 2.85 9.06 14.48
CA GLU A 18 4.10 8.62 13.85
C GLU A 18 3.82 7.56 12.77
N ARG A 19 4.80 7.25 11.91
CA ARG A 19 4.69 6.22 10.85
C ARG A 19 5.81 5.17 10.88
N MET A 20 6.64 5.20 11.90
CA MET A 20 7.81 4.35 12.07
C MET A 20 7.41 2.94 12.57
N SER A 21 6.39 2.84 13.42
CA SER A 21 5.81 1.55 13.82
C SER A 21 5.27 0.77 12.63
N ILE A 22 4.47 1.40 11.77
CA ILE A 22 3.93 0.74 10.57
C ILE A 22 5.02 0.45 9.53
N LYS A 23 6.10 1.25 9.51
CA LYS A 23 7.32 0.97 8.72
C LYS A 23 7.94 -0.35 9.15
N ILE A 24 8.07 -0.58 10.45
CA ILE A 24 8.56 -1.85 11.00
C ILE A 24 7.60 -2.99 10.68
N SER A 25 6.28 -2.83 10.87
CA SER A 25 5.29 -3.87 10.51
C SER A 25 5.36 -4.25 9.04
N GLN A 26 5.50 -3.26 8.15
CA GLN A 26 5.64 -3.50 6.72
C GLN A 26 6.94 -4.22 6.36
N ASP A 27 8.05 -3.79 6.95
CA ASP A 27 9.36 -4.38 6.73
C ASP A 27 9.37 -5.85 7.18
N ILE A 28 8.97 -6.12 8.43
CA ILE A 28 8.88 -7.46 8.99
C ILE A 28 7.94 -8.33 8.16
N GLY A 29 6.76 -7.82 7.78
CA GLY A 29 5.79 -8.59 7.02
C GLY A 29 6.33 -9.09 5.68
N TYR A 30 7.03 -8.24 4.93
CA TYR A 30 7.61 -8.63 3.65
C TYR A 30 8.91 -9.43 3.79
N ALA A 31 9.82 -9.03 4.68
CA ALA A 31 11.10 -9.71 4.86
C ALA A 31 10.92 -11.10 5.47
N THR A 32 10.05 -11.22 6.47
CA THR A 32 9.72 -12.52 7.09
C THR A 32 9.04 -13.42 6.07
N GLY A 33 8.03 -12.92 5.35
CA GLY A 33 7.38 -13.66 4.28
C GLY A 33 8.41 -14.26 3.31
N TRP A 34 9.27 -13.40 2.77
CA TRP A 34 10.22 -13.81 1.75
C TRP A 34 11.21 -14.85 2.26
N LYS A 35 11.75 -14.64 3.47
CA LYS A 35 12.63 -15.62 4.12
C LYS A 35 11.92 -16.94 4.40
N THR A 36 10.66 -16.91 4.82
CA THR A 36 9.88 -18.13 5.04
C THR A 36 9.65 -18.87 3.72
N ALA A 37 9.31 -18.18 2.64
CA ALA A 37 9.14 -18.80 1.33
C ALA A 37 10.43 -19.46 0.81
N LEU A 38 11.58 -18.78 0.96
CA LEU A 38 12.89 -19.35 0.63
C LEU A 38 13.18 -20.63 1.42
N ASN A 39 13.01 -20.59 2.75
CA ASN A 39 13.27 -21.74 3.60
C ASN A 39 12.35 -22.92 3.28
N ILE A 40 11.07 -22.67 2.96
CA ILE A 40 10.13 -23.71 2.56
C ILE A 40 10.54 -24.32 1.22
N ALA A 41 10.90 -23.49 0.24
CA ALA A 41 11.33 -23.97 -1.07
C ALA A 41 12.60 -24.83 -0.95
N GLU A 42 13.62 -24.33 -0.23
CA GLU A 42 14.86 -25.07 0.03
C GLU A 42 14.59 -26.40 0.76
N PHE A 43 13.69 -26.39 1.74
CA PHE A 43 13.31 -27.60 2.46
C PHE A 43 12.68 -28.64 1.53
N ILE A 44 11.74 -28.23 0.67
CA ILE A 44 11.09 -29.14 -0.30
C ILE A 44 12.13 -29.73 -1.26
N GLU A 45 12.99 -28.89 -1.84
CA GLU A 45 13.96 -29.32 -2.86
C GLU A 45 15.09 -30.18 -2.25
N SER A 46 15.51 -29.91 -1.01
CA SER A 46 16.57 -30.67 -0.35
C SER A 46 16.11 -32.02 0.19
N ASN A 47 14.81 -32.19 0.46
CA ASN A 47 14.25 -33.37 1.12
C ASN A 47 13.29 -34.17 0.22
N SER A 48 13.13 -33.78 -1.05
CA SER A 48 12.24 -34.47 -1.97
C SER A 48 12.73 -34.35 -3.42
N LYS A 49 11.99 -34.95 -4.35
CA LYS A 49 12.22 -34.84 -5.80
C LYS A 49 11.43 -33.68 -6.44
N TYR A 50 10.68 -32.94 -5.64
CA TYR A 50 9.77 -31.92 -6.13
C TYR A 50 10.49 -30.58 -6.21
N GLU A 51 10.06 -29.79 -7.18
CA GLU A 51 10.56 -28.43 -7.40
C GLU A 51 9.72 -27.44 -6.60
N ALA A 52 10.32 -26.35 -6.15
CA ALA A 52 9.63 -25.31 -5.43
C ALA A 52 10.07 -23.91 -5.90
N PHE A 53 9.12 -23.01 -6.04
CA PHE A 53 9.34 -21.64 -6.45
C PHE A 53 8.80 -20.67 -5.37
N PRO A 54 9.69 -19.98 -4.63
CA PRO A 54 9.27 -18.95 -3.69
C PRO A 54 8.74 -17.73 -4.46
N VAL A 55 7.49 -17.37 -4.22
CA VAL A 55 6.84 -16.27 -4.93
C VAL A 55 7.25 -14.95 -4.29
N ILE A 56 7.83 -14.04 -5.08
CA ILE A 56 8.18 -12.70 -4.60
C ILE A 56 6.92 -11.99 -4.07
N PRO A 57 6.91 -11.49 -2.82
CA PRO A 57 5.69 -11.02 -2.18
C PRO A 57 5.11 -9.74 -2.80
N ASN A 58 5.96 -8.89 -3.38
CA ASN A 58 5.58 -7.71 -4.15
C ASN A 58 6.82 -7.16 -4.90
N GLY A 59 6.59 -6.27 -5.88
CA GLY A 59 7.64 -5.53 -6.57
C GLY A 59 8.00 -6.07 -7.96
N LYS A 60 7.64 -7.32 -8.26
CA LYS A 60 7.84 -7.94 -9.57
C LYS A 60 6.56 -7.96 -10.39
N TYR A 61 6.61 -7.36 -11.58
CA TYR A 61 5.48 -7.23 -12.49
C TYR A 61 5.90 -7.57 -13.93
N ARG A 62 4.98 -8.16 -14.69
CA ARG A 62 5.18 -8.55 -16.09
C ARG A 62 5.60 -7.34 -16.92
N GLY A 63 6.72 -7.47 -17.64
CA GLY A 63 7.23 -6.44 -18.53
C GLY A 63 7.82 -5.19 -17.85
N GLY A 64 7.88 -5.17 -16.52
CA GLY A 64 8.50 -4.12 -15.72
C GLY A 64 7.91 -2.72 -15.91
N ALA A 65 8.65 -1.70 -15.48
CA ALA A 65 8.19 -0.30 -15.46
C ALA A 65 7.77 0.23 -16.84
N LYS A 66 8.38 -0.25 -17.93
CA LYS A 66 8.08 0.19 -19.31
C LYS A 66 6.66 -0.19 -19.72
N ILE A 67 6.24 -1.42 -19.44
CA ILE A 67 4.89 -1.90 -19.78
C ILE A 67 3.86 -1.23 -18.87
N ILE A 68 4.13 -1.12 -17.58
CA ILE A 68 3.25 -0.42 -16.64
C ILE A 68 2.99 1.03 -17.08
N ALA A 69 4.03 1.75 -17.50
CA ALA A 69 3.89 3.13 -17.95
C ALA A 69 3.11 3.25 -19.28
N LYS A 70 3.16 2.22 -20.13
CA LYS A 70 2.46 2.19 -21.42
C LYS A 70 0.99 1.81 -21.27
N GLU A 71 0.71 0.77 -20.48
CA GLU A 71 -0.62 0.15 -20.37
C GLU A 71 -1.43 0.73 -19.21
N GLY A 72 -0.77 1.39 -18.24
CA GLY A 72 -1.43 1.92 -17.05
C GLY A 72 -1.89 0.85 -16.07
N GLU A 73 -1.41 -0.39 -16.24
CA GLU A 73 -1.77 -1.57 -15.44
C GLU A 73 -0.52 -2.35 -15.04
N ALA A 74 -0.61 -3.10 -13.94
CA ALA A 74 0.51 -3.88 -13.44
C ALA A 74 -0.01 -5.26 -12.99
N PHE A 75 0.51 -6.31 -13.62
CA PHE A 75 0.14 -7.71 -13.33
C PHE A 75 1.39 -8.49 -12.90
N PRO A 76 1.37 -9.20 -11.75
CA PRO A 76 2.46 -10.09 -11.37
C PRO A 76 2.40 -11.39 -12.18
N ASP A 77 3.48 -12.18 -12.19
CA ASP A 77 3.47 -13.53 -12.77
C ASP A 77 2.44 -14.42 -12.06
N PHE A 78 2.48 -14.42 -10.72
CA PHE A 78 1.50 -15.05 -9.85
C PHE A 78 0.92 -14.04 -8.85
N SER A 79 -0.41 -13.98 -8.74
CA SER A 79 -1.07 -13.12 -7.77
C SER A 79 -1.25 -13.85 -6.44
N LEU A 80 -0.46 -13.49 -5.43
CA LEU A 80 -0.61 -14.03 -4.07
C LEU A 80 -1.99 -13.77 -3.48
N ARG A 81 -2.68 -12.71 -3.91
CA ARG A 81 -4.07 -12.45 -3.52
C ARG A 81 -5.00 -13.52 -4.07
N TYR A 82 -4.81 -13.94 -5.32
CA TYR A 82 -5.64 -14.96 -5.95
C TYR A 82 -5.28 -16.35 -5.43
N GLY A 83 -3.99 -16.63 -5.23
CA GLY A 83 -3.53 -17.83 -4.56
C GLY A 83 -4.09 -17.96 -3.14
N GLY A 84 -4.14 -16.86 -2.37
CA GLY A 84 -4.76 -16.84 -1.05
C GLY A 84 -6.26 -17.14 -1.05
N VAL A 85 -6.99 -16.70 -2.08
CA VAL A 85 -8.41 -17.10 -2.26
C VAL A 85 -8.53 -18.59 -2.54
N ALA A 86 -7.72 -19.10 -3.48
CA ALA A 86 -7.74 -20.52 -3.84
C ALA A 86 -7.33 -21.43 -2.67
N ALA A 87 -6.44 -20.95 -1.79
CA ALA A 87 -5.97 -21.64 -0.59
C ALA A 87 -6.87 -21.41 0.65
N GLY A 88 -8.09 -20.88 0.47
CA GLY A 88 -9.06 -20.78 1.57
C GLY A 88 -8.84 -19.67 2.59
N LEU A 89 -7.90 -18.75 2.37
CA LEU A 89 -7.61 -17.67 3.34
C LEU A 89 -8.71 -16.60 3.41
N GLY A 90 -9.51 -16.45 2.35
CA GLY A 90 -10.58 -15.47 2.29
C GLY A 90 -10.99 -15.12 0.86
N HIS A 91 -11.56 -13.94 0.66
CA HIS A 91 -12.03 -13.46 -0.64
C HIS A 91 -11.46 -12.10 -1.01
N ILE A 92 -11.59 -11.74 -2.29
CA ILE A 92 -11.24 -10.40 -2.74
C ILE A 92 -12.29 -9.39 -2.23
N GLY A 93 -11.82 -8.38 -1.50
CA GLY A 93 -12.66 -7.27 -1.05
C GLY A 93 -12.75 -6.13 -2.06
N TRP A 94 -13.53 -5.08 -1.75
CA TRP A 94 -13.77 -3.97 -2.69
C TRP A 94 -12.50 -3.24 -3.16
N SER A 95 -11.48 -3.10 -2.30
CA SER A 95 -10.16 -2.55 -2.67
C SER A 95 -9.37 -3.47 -3.60
N GLY A 96 -9.85 -4.69 -3.79
CA GLY A 96 -9.22 -5.84 -4.41
C GLY A 96 -7.94 -6.32 -3.72
N ASN A 97 -7.86 -6.11 -2.41
CA ASN A 97 -7.00 -6.89 -1.51
C ASN A 97 -7.74 -8.17 -1.10
N LEU A 98 -7.01 -9.22 -0.75
CA LEU A 98 -7.56 -10.37 -0.04
C LEU A 98 -8.06 -9.90 1.34
N VAL A 99 -9.21 -10.39 1.78
CA VAL A 99 -9.81 -10.11 3.08
C VAL A 99 -10.06 -11.43 3.79
N THR A 100 -9.33 -11.67 4.86
CA THR A 100 -9.49 -12.84 5.73
C THR A 100 -10.51 -12.56 6.83
N SER A 101 -11.02 -13.61 7.47
CA SER A 101 -11.91 -13.47 8.63
C SER A 101 -11.19 -12.90 9.86
N GLU A 102 -9.98 -13.38 10.12
CA GLU A 102 -9.22 -13.05 11.35
C GLU A 102 -8.60 -11.65 11.31
N TYR A 103 -7.99 -11.26 10.19
CA TYR A 103 -7.18 -10.04 10.10
C TYR A 103 -7.77 -9.00 9.15
N GLY A 104 -8.81 -9.35 8.39
CA GLY A 104 -9.31 -8.53 7.30
C GLY A 104 -8.31 -8.49 6.14
N GLY A 105 -8.22 -7.35 5.46
CA GLY A 105 -7.29 -7.10 4.36
C GLY A 105 -6.06 -6.28 4.74
N SER A 106 -5.82 -6.03 6.03
CA SER A 106 -4.61 -5.36 6.54
C SER A 106 -3.48 -6.37 6.77
N ILE A 107 -3.12 -7.07 5.70
CA ILE A 107 -2.14 -8.16 5.70
C ILE A 107 -1.13 -8.01 4.55
N TYR A 108 0.03 -8.61 4.74
CA TYR A 108 1.02 -8.94 3.71
C TYR A 108 0.93 -10.43 3.40
N LEU A 109 1.13 -10.79 2.14
CA LEU A 109 0.99 -12.17 1.67
C LEU A 109 2.32 -12.70 1.17
N ASP A 110 2.52 -14.00 1.36
CA ASP A 110 3.61 -14.76 0.78
C ASP A 110 3.15 -16.20 0.46
N GLY A 111 3.87 -16.90 -0.42
CA GLY A 111 3.57 -18.26 -0.84
C GLY A 111 4.69 -18.91 -1.64
N VAL A 112 4.61 -20.24 -1.73
CA VAL A 112 5.50 -21.09 -2.52
C VAL A 112 4.64 -21.88 -3.51
N LEU A 113 5.06 -21.93 -4.77
CA LEU A 113 4.51 -22.85 -5.76
C LEU A 113 5.36 -24.10 -5.77
N THR A 114 4.78 -25.28 -5.92
CA THR A 114 5.57 -26.52 -5.93
C THR A 114 4.88 -27.60 -6.76
N THR A 115 5.67 -28.54 -7.27
CA THR A 115 5.20 -29.75 -7.95
C THR A 115 4.86 -30.88 -6.97
N ALA A 116 5.14 -30.69 -5.67
CA ALA A 116 4.75 -31.65 -4.64
C ALA A 116 3.21 -31.79 -4.58
N PRO A 117 2.69 -33.03 -4.54
CA PRO A 117 1.25 -33.25 -4.51
C PRO A 117 0.70 -32.94 -3.12
N PHE A 118 -0.27 -32.03 -3.06
CA PHE A 118 -1.04 -31.72 -1.86
C PHE A 118 -2.53 -31.90 -2.12
N THR A 119 -3.26 -32.24 -1.06
CA THR A 119 -4.72 -32.06 -1.08
C THR A 119 -4.99 -30.58 -0.87
N ALA A 120 -5.76 -29.97 -1.77
CA ALA A 120 -6.11 -28.56 -1.65
C ALA A 120 -7.05 -28.33 -0.46
N ASP A 121 -6.79 -27.28 0.31
CA ASP A 121 -7.74 -26.80 1.32
C ASP A 121 -9.03 -26.31 0.64
N PRO A 122 -10.19 -26.43 1.29
CA PRO A 122 -11.41 -25.84 0.78
C PRO A 122 -11.27 -24.32 0.71
N MET A 123 -11.88 -23.72 -0.31
CA MET A 123 -12.00 -22.27 -0.36
C MET A 123 -12.85 -21.75 0.80
N ALA A 124 -12.58 -20.53 1.26
CA ALA A 124 -13.43 -19.87 2.24
C ALA A 124 -14.87 -19.76 1.70
N GLU A 125 -15.86 -19.96 2.56
CA GLU A 125 -17.27 -19.90 2.17
C GLU A 125 -17.77 -18.46 2.06
N GLU A 126 -17.29 -17.58 2.95
CA GLU A 126 -17.81 -16.22 3.11
C GLU A 126 -16.81 -15.13 2.71
N ASN A 127 -17.31 -14.12 1.99
CA ASN A 127 -16.56 -12.89 1.75
C ASN A 127 -16.74 -11.89 2.91
N ASN A 128 -15.72 -11.77 3.75
CA ASN A 128 -15.67 -10.85 4.89
C ASN A 128 -15.66 -9.35 4.51
N CYS A 129 -15.58 -9.01 3.22
CA CYS A 129 -15.77 -7.65 2.77
C CYS A 129 -17.25 -7.24 2.81
N ASN A 130 -17.64 -6.52 3.86
CA ASN A 130 -18.97 -5.93 4.01
C ASN A 130 -19.29 -4.74 3.07
N LYS A 131 -18.52 -4.56 1.98
CA LYS A 131 -18.68 -3.47 0.99
C LYS A 131 -18.83 -2.06 1.62
N CYS A 132 -18.19 -1.81 2.76
CA CYS A 132 -18.26 -0.51 3.45
C CYS A 132 -17.65 0.65 2.66
N LYS A 133 -16.83 0.34 1.64
CA LYS A 133 -16.12 1.27 0.75
C LYS A 133 -15.23 2.28 1.49
N ILE A 134 -14.86 2.01 2.75
CA ILE A 134 -13.91 2.86 3.50
C ILE A 134 -12.56 2.92 2.78
N CYS A 135 -12.10 1.81 2.21
CA CYS A 135 -10.89 1.77 1.37
C CYS A 135 -10.91 2.79 0.21
N GLN A 136 -12.08 3.12 -0.33
CA GLN A 136 -12.25 4.15 -1.36
C GLN A 136 -12.32 5.56 -0.76
N LYS A 137 -12.93 5.71 0.42
CA LYS A 137 -13.00 7.00 1.14
C LYS A 137 -11.62 7.49 1.59
N VAL A 138 -10.71 6.57 1.92
CA VAL A 138 -9.31 6.89 2.31
C VAL A 138 -8.34 6.98 1.13
N CYS A 139 -8.82 6.75 -0.09
CA CYS A 139 -8.01 6.80 -1.31
C CYS A 139 -7.94 8.24 -1.84
N THR A 140 -6.72 8.77 -1.95
CA THR A 140 -6.43 10.09 -2.53
C THR A 140 -6.15 10.04 -4.03
N THR A 141 -6.17 8.85 -4.64
CA THR A 141 -5.75 8.62 -6.03
C THR A 141 -6.90 8.31 -7.00
N GLY A 142 -8.02 7.83 -6.49
CA GLY A 142 -9.14 7.36 -7.32
C GLY A 142 -8.86 6.03 -8.04
N TYR A 143 -7.90 5.24 -7.57
CA TYR A 143 -7.53 3.97 -8.22
C TYR A 143 -8.62 2.89 -8.19
N VAL A 144 -9.56 2.96 -7.25
CA VAL A 144 -10.66 1.99 -7.15
C VAL A 144 -11.98 2.76 -7.25
N SER A 145 -12.84 2.37 -8.18
CA SER A 145 -14.16 2.97 -8.32
C SER A 145 -14.98 2.78 -7.04
N LYS A 146 -15.79 3.78 -6.73
CA LYS A 146 -16.68 3.73 -5.58
C LYS A 146 -17.85 2.78 -5.85
N ASP A 147 -18.39 2.82 -7.06
CA ASP A 147 -19.72 2.27 -7.35
C ASP A 147 -19.71 1.25 -8.49
N GLU A 148 -18.68 1.26 -9.34
CA GLU A 148 -18.57 0.29 -10.43
C GLU A 148 -17.75 -0.93 -10.01
N PRO A 149 -18.27 -2.16 -10.19
CA PRO A 149 -17.45 -3.36 -10.09
C PRO A 149 -16.51 -3.49 -11.29
N GLU A 150 -15.44 -4.28 -11.13
CA GLU A 150 -14.55 -4.65 -12.23
C GLU A 150 -15.18 -5.75 -13.10
N ASP A 151 -15.57 -5.39 -14.33
CA ASP A 151 -16.12 -6.33 -15.31
C ASP A 151 -15.25 -6.44 -16.58
N ARG A 152 -14.20 -5.62 -16.75
CA ARG A 152 -13.32 -5.70 -17.92
C ARG A 152 -12.43 -6.95 -17.87
N ASN A 153 -11.93 -7.27 -16.68
CA ASN A 153 -11.09 -8.44 -16.43
C ASN A 153 -11.68 -9.22 -15.24
N PRO A 154 -12.75 -10.01 -15.45
CA PRO A 154 -13.39 -10.74 -14.36
C PRO A 154 -12.46 -11.80 -13.79
N VAL A 155 -12.42 -11.89 -12.46
CA VAL A 155 -11.61 -12.88 -11.73
C VAL A 155 -12.52 -14.01 -11.26
N ILE A 156 -12.26 -15.22 -11.73
CA ILE A 156 -12.98 -16.44 -11.33
C ILE A 156 -11.96 -17.41 -10.73
N ILE A 157 -12.18 -17.82 -9.49
CA ILE A 157 -11.27 -18.71 -8.75
C ILE A 157 -12.12 -19.84 -8.17
N GLY A 158 -11.78 -21.09 -8.48
CA GLY A 158 -12.56 -22.26 -8.06
C GLY A 158 -14.03 -22.21 -8.48
N GLY A 159 -14.33 -21.63 -9.64
CA GLY A 159 -15.71 -21.42 -10.13
C GLY A 159 -16.45 -20.23 -9.51
N ILE A 160 -15.86 -19.52 -8.55
CA ILE A 160 -16.49 -18.39 -7.85
C ILE A 160 -16.00 -17.05 -8.43
N LYS A 161 -16.91 -16.26 -9.01
CA LYS A 161 -16.63 -14.89 -9.46
C LYS A 161 -16.33 -13.99 -8.26
N GLN A 162 -15.14 -13.40 -8.23
CA GLN A 162 -14.75 -12.43 -7.22
C GLN A 162 -15.26 -11.02 -7.59
N ILE A 163 -15.91 -10.33 -6.66
CA ILE A 163 -16.50 -8.99 -6.89
C ILE A 163 -15.69 -7.93 -6.15
N TYR A 164 -15.08 -7.01 -6.91
CA TYR A 164 -14.29 -5.90 -6.39
C TYR A 164 -14.49 -4.65 -7.25
N GLY A 165 -14.03 -3.48 -6.77
CA GLY A 165 -14.21 -2.23 -7.49
C GLY A 165 -13.34 -2.13 -8.74
N LYS A 166 -13.90 -1.54 -9.80
CA LYS A 166 -13.23 -1.26 -11.08
C LYS A 166 -11.90 -0.54 -10.85
N ARG A 167 -10.86 -1.02 -11.52
CA ARG A 167 -9.51 -0.44 -11.46
C ARG A 167 -9.41 0.80 -12.33
N GLY A 168 -8.93 1.87 -11.73
CA GLY A 168 -8.43 3.04 -12.43
C GLY A 168 -6.97 2.87 -12.84
N LEU A 169 -6.33 3.97 -13.20
CA LEU A 169 -4.96 3.96 -13.69
C LEU A 169 -3.95 3.69 -12.58
N TYR A 170 -3.11 2.67 -12.77
CA TYR A 170 -2.09 2.26 -11.80
C TYR A 170 -1.11 3.39 -11.47
N MET A 171 -0.77 4.23 -12.46
CA MET A 171 0.14 5.37 -12.25
C MET A 171 -0.38 6.36 -11.20
N LYS A 172 -1.70 6.59 -11.10
CA LYS A 172 -2.28 7.43 -10.02
C LYS A 172 -1.99 6.82 -8.66
N CYS A 173 -2.18 5.51 -8.54
CA CYS A 173 -1.86 4.76 -7.34
C CYS A 173 -0.36 4.82 -7.04
N GLY A 174 0.50 4.67 -8.05
CA GLY A 174 1.95 4.75 -7.93
C GLY A 174 2.42 6.07 -7.33
N PHE A 175 1.95 7.22 -7.84
CA PHE A 175 2.33 8.54 -7.32
C PHE A 175 1.89 8.74 -5.85
N GLY A 176 0.67 8.32 -5.52
CA GLY A 176 0.14 8.41 -4.16
C GLY A 176 0.86 7.47 -3.19
N CYS A 177 1.00 6.19 -3.54
CA CYS A 177 1.69 5.19 -2.73
C CYS A 177 3.17 5.51 -2.51
N ALA A 178 3.85 6.06 -3.54
CA ALA A 178 5.23 6.53 -3.42
C ALA A 178 5.37 7.74 -2.49
N GLY A 179 4.31 8.51 -2.29
CA GLY A 179 4.31 9.69 -1.43
C GLY A 179 4.72 10.98 -2.12
N TYR A 180 4.77 11.02 -3.45
CA TYR A 180 5.03 12.26 -4.20
C TYR A 180 3.97 13.33 -3.93
N THR A 181 2.74 12.90 -3.69
CA THR A 181 1.63 13.76 -3.30
C THR A 181 0.46 12.94 -2.75
N GLY A 182 -0.41 13.57 -1.98
CA GLY A 182 -1.70 12.98 -1.68
C GLY A 182 -2.53 13.85 -0.75
N LEU A 183 -3.44 14.60 -1.33
CA LEU A 183 -4.48 15.34 -0.61
C LEU A 183 -5.83 14.62 -0.73
N SER A 184 -6.59 14.64 0.35
CA SER A 184 -8.00 14.23 0.35
C SER A 184 -8.86 15.14 -0.52
N ILE A 185 -9.98 14.60 -1.02
CA ILE A 185 -10.87 15.35 -1.92
C ILE A 185 -11.59 16.51 -1.22
N ASP A 186 -11.78 16.43 0.10
CA ASP A 186 -12.32 17.51 0.94
C ASP A 186 -11.22 18.44 1.47
N GLU A 187 -9.97 18.19 1.06
CA GLU A 187 -8.79 18.94 1.45
C GLU A 187 -8.56 19.04 2.96
N LYS A 188 -9.12 18.15 3.78
CA LYS A 188 -8.99 18.22 5.25
C LYS A 188 -7.74 17.52 5.77
N TRP A 189 -7.31 16.47 5.09
CA TRP A 189 -6.15 15.68 5.47
C TRP A 189 -5.29 15.29 4.27
N SER A 190 -4.03 14.95 4.51
CA SER A 190 -3.11 14.42 3.50
C SER A 190 -2.65 13.01 3.88
N ILE A 191 -2.08 12.26 2.92
CA ILE A 191 -1.23 11.11 3.27
C ILE A 191 0.03 11.60 4.02
N TRP A 192 0.98 10.72 4.32
CA TRP A 192 2.31 11.15 4.76
C TRP A 192 3.09 11.72 3.57
N SER A 193 2.70 12.91 3.12
CA SER A 193 3.35 13.65 2.05
C SER A 193 3.08 15.14 2.27
N PRO A 194 4.10 16.00 2.15
CA PRO A 194 3.96 17.44 2.30
C PRO A 194 3.35 18.11 1.06
N ASN A 195 3.21 17.37 -0.04
CA ASN A 195 2.69 17.89 -1.27
C ASN A 195 1.19 17.58 -1.44
N HIS A 196 0.39 18.61 -1.61
CA HIS A 196 -1.07 18.56 -1.44
C HIS A 196 -1.84 18.64 -2.77
N ILE A 197 -1.48 17.80 -3.74
CA ILE A 197 -2.27 17.60 -4.96
C ILE A 197 -3.24 16.44 -4.71
N CYS A 198 -4.53 16.67 -4.97
CA CYS A 198 -5.53 15.61 -4.95
C CYS A 198 -5.52 14.87 -6.29
N LEU A 199 -4.87 13.71 -6.35
CA LEU A 199 -4.82 12.95 -7.61
C LEU A 199 -6.21 12.45 -8.04
N LYS A 200 -7.12 12.26 -7.08
CA LYS A 200 -8.51 11.87 -7.31
C LYS A 200 -9.33 12.93 -8.07
N SER A 201 -8.99 14.22 -7.95
CA SER A 201 -9.72 15.30 -8.67
C SER A 201 -9.28 15.44 -10.13
N ILE A 202 -8.17 14.82 -10.52
CA ILE A 202 -7.68 14.82 -11.90
C ILE A 202 -8.40 13.67 -12.66
N PRO A 203 -9.15 13.95 -13.74
CA PRO A 203 -9.79 12.94 -14.58
C PRO A 203 -8.80 11.88 -15.08
N ALA A 204 -9.27 10.66 -15.36
CA ALA A 204 -8.37 9.58 -15.82
C ALA A 204 -7.87 9.83 -17.25
N GLU A 205 -8.69 10.50 -18.05
CA GLU A 205 -8.45 10.82 -19.46
C GLU A 205 -7.24 11.75 -19.64
N ASP A 206 -6.96 12.59 -18.63
CA ASP A 206 -5.84 13.51 -18.63
C ASP A 206 -4.49 12.80 -18.36
N TRP A 207 -4.47 11.57 -17.86
CA TRP A 207 -3.25 10.84 -17.49
C TRP A 207 -2.54 10.18 -18.68
N ASN A 208 -2.34 10.94 -19.75
CA ASN A 208 -1.52 10.53 -20.87
C ASN A 208 -0.01 10.68 -20.56
N ARG A 209 0.85 10.21 -21.48
CA ARG A 209 2.31 10.23 -21.30
C ARG A 209 2.90 11.63 -21.10
N GLU A 210 2.35 12.64 -21.77
CA GLU A 210 2.79 14.02 -21.65
C GLU A 210 2.45 14.60 -20.28
N PHE A 211 1.22 14.38 -19.82
CA PHE A 211 0.78 14.79 -18.49
C PHE A 211 1.63 14.16 -17.39
N ILE A 212 1.90 12.85 -17.47
CA ILE A 212 2.76 12.16 -16.49
C ILE A 212 4.16 12.78 -16.47
N ARG A 213 4.74 13.10 -17.64
CA ARG A 213 6.05 13.72 -17.75
C ARG A 213 6.07 15.12 -17.13
N GLU A 214 5.10 15.97 -17.47
CA GLU A 214 5.03 17.33 -16.92
C GLU A 214 4.70 17.31 -15.42
N MET A 215 3.90 16.36 -14.94
CA MET A 215 3.67 16.21 -13.51
C MET A 215 4.94 15.79 -12.77
N LEU A 216 5.71 14.82 -13.26
CA LEU A 216 7.00 14.47 -12.64
C LEU A 216 7.97 15.65 -12.64
N LYS A 217 8.06 16.37 -13.75
CA LYS A 217 8.88 17.59 -13.87
C LYS A 217 8.46 18.64 -12.84
N LYS A 218 7.16 18.95 -12.75
CA LYS A 218 6.60 19.84 -11.73
C LYS A 218 6.99 19.42 -10.31
N LEU A 219 6.83 18.14 -10.00
CA LEU A 219 7.07 17.59 -8.65
C LEU A 219 8.54 17.59 -8.24
N ILE A 220 9.46 17.41 -9.20
CA ILE A 220 10.87 17.11 -8.92
C ILE A 220 11.79 18.29 -9.25
N SER A 221 11.48 19.10 -10.26
CA SER A 221 12.35 20.19 -10.75
C SER A 221 11.63 21.52 -11.07
N GLY A 222 10.29 21.53 -11.11
CA GLY A 222 9.50 22.72 -11.41
C GLY A 222 9.67 23.85 -10.39
N LYS A 223 9.94 25.08 -10.86
CA LYS A 223 10.18 26.25 -9.99
C LYS A 223 8.94 26.61 -9.14
N GLU A 224 7.76 26.27 -9.62
CA GLU A 224 6.45 26.43 -8.97
C GLU A 224 6.28 25.56 -7.71
N THR A 225 7.00 24.44 -7.61
CA THR A 225 6.99 23.58 -6.42
C THR A 225 8.08 24.07 -5.46
N PRO A 226 7.79 24.34 -4.17
CA PRO A 226 8.81 24.77 -3.21
C PRO A 226 10.06 23.89 -3.19
N ILE A 227 11.24 24.50 -3.02
CA ILE A 227 12.53 23.77 -3.06
C ILE A 227 12.60 22.62 -2.05
N THR A 228 12.04 22.80 -0.85
CA THR A 228 11.97 21.77 0.19
C THR A 228 11.17 20.55 -0.28
N ILE A 229 10.01 20.78 -0.91
CA ILE A 229 9.19 19.71 -1.50
C ILE A 229 9.89 19.03 -2.67
N ARG A 230 10.59 19.77 -3.54
CA ARG A 230 11.36 19.18 -4.64
C ARG A 230 12.46 18.25 -4.12
N LYS A 231 13.26 18.70 -3.15
CA LYS A 231 14.30 17.87 -2.52
C LYS A 231 13.71 16.62 -1.88
N PHE A 232 12.60 16.79 -1.16
CA PHE A 232 11.85 15.67 -0.59
C PHE A 232 11.40 14.65 -1.66
N ASN A 233 10.85 15.11 -2.78
CA ASN A 233 10.43 14.24 -3.88
C ASN A 233 11.62 13.58 -4.61
N GLN A 234 12.76 14.25 -4.71
CA GLN A 234 13.99 13.67 -5.27
C GLN A 234 14.50 12.51 -4.41
N ILE A 235 14.41 12.60 -3.08
CA ILE A 235 14.77 11.52 -2.15
C ILE A 235 13.86 10.30 -2.39
N ILE A 236 12.55 10.52 -2.56
CA ILE A 236 11.61 9.44 -2.95
C ILE A 236 12.09 8.78 -4.24
N GLY A 237 12.36 9.57 -5.29
CA GLY A 237 12.82 9.05 -6.58
C GLY A 237 14.10 8.21 -6.47
N ALA A 238 15.07 8.67 -5.68
CA ALA A 238 16.32 7.93 -5.44
C ALA A 238 16.08 6.60 -4.71
N SER A 239 15.25 6.60 -3.66
CA SER A 239 14.89 5.38 -2.91
C SER A 239 14.18 4.36 -3.81
N PHE A 240 13.19 4.79 -4.60
CA PHE A 240 12.51 3.91 -5.56
C PHE A 240 13.45 3.38 -6.64
N GLY A 241 14.44 4.17 -7.08
CA GLY A 241 15.48 3.71 -8.00
C GLY A 241 16.30 2.56 -7.43
N LYS A 242 16.68 2.61 -6.15
CA LYS A 242 17.42 1.53 -5.47
C LYS A 242 16.58 0.26 -5.36
N VAL A 243 15.36 0.38 -4.85
CA VAL A 243 14.48 -0.77 -4.61
C VAL A 243 13.98 -1.38 -5.93
N GLY A 244 13.80 -0.58 -6.97
CA GLY A 244 13.33 -1.05 -8.27
C GLY A 244 14.30 -2.00 -8.96
N ILE A 245 15.61 -1.97 -8.62
CA ILE A 245 16.62 -2.86 -9.22
C ILE A 245 16.40 -4.31 -8.85
N THR A 246 15.95 -4.58 -7.61
CA THR A 246 15.79 -5.94 -7.12
C THR A 246 14.46 -6.57 -7.51
N GLU A 247 13.47 -5.75 -7.87
CA GLU A 247 12.07 -6.14 -8.10
C GLU A 247 11.48 -7.04 -7.00
N ASN A 248 12.02 -6.97 -5.78
CA ASN A 248 11.62 -7.81 -4.66
C ASN A 248 11.59 -6.98 -3.38
N VAL A 249 10.38 -6.70 -2.88
CA VAL A 249 10.22 -5.93 -1.64
C VAL A 249 10.66 -6.68 -0.39
N GLY A 250 10.74 -8.02 -0.42
CA GLY A 250 11.17 -8.84 0.71
C GLY A 250 12.66 -8.73 1.04
N ILE A 251 13.44 -8.11 0.15
CA ILE A 251 14.86 -7.79 0.37
C ILE A 251 15.10 -6.29 0.45
N ARG A 252 14.03 -5.50 0.55
CA ARG A 252 14.13 -4.06 0.73
C ARG A 252 14.71 -3.78 2.12
N PRO A 253 15.76 -2.95 2.23
CA PRO A 253 16.28 -2.56 3.53
C PRO A 253 15.29 -1.63 4.24
N ILE A 254 15.24 -1.71 5.57
CA ILE A 254 14.29 -0.94 6.37
C ILE A 254 14.41 0.56 6.10
N GLU A 255 15.59 1.08 5.78
CA GLU A 255 15.84 2.50 5.43
C GLU A 255 15.01 2.94 4.23
N ASP A 256 14.83 2.06 3.24
CA ASP A 256 14.02 2.30 2.04
C ASP A 256 12.54 1.89 2.20
N THR A 257 12.17 1.22 3.30
CA THR A 257 10.77 0.93 3.66
C THR A 257 10.09 2.19 4.20
N ASN A 258 9.51 3.00 3.31
CA ASN A 258 8.88 4.28 3.69
C ASN A 258 7.38 4.29 3.39
N PRO A 259 6.52 3.83 4.32
CA PRO A 259 5.07 3.85 4.11
C PRO A 259 4.55 5.30 4.11
N ARG A 260 4.34 5.85 2.92
CA ARG A 260 3.81 7.21 2.72
C ARG A 260 2.29 7.20 2.55
N CYS A 261 1.81 6.21 1.81
CA CYS A 261 0.42 5.80 1.72
C CYS A 261 0.37 4.27 1.74
N GLY A 262 -0.74 3.72 2.20
CA GLY A 262 -1.09 2.30 2.15
C GLY A 262 -2.55 2.08 2.51
N ASN A 263 -3.35 3.16 2.44
CA ASN A 263 -4.59 3.27 3.20
C ASN A 263 -5.60 2.19 2.82
N CYS A 264 -5.66 1.77 1.55
CA CYS A 264 -6.60 0.74 1.09
C CYS A 264 -6.30 -0.68 1.62
N ASN A 265 -5.06 -0.93 2.05
CA ASN A 265 -4.64 -2.13 2.78
C ASN A 265 -4.75 -1.90 4.29
N PHE A 266 -4.08 -0.86 4.81
CA PHE A 266 -3.97 -0.55 6.23
C PHE A 266 -5.33 -0.36 6.93
N ILE A 267 -6.30 0.27 6.26
CA ILE A 267 -7.62 0.55 6.87
C ILE A 267 -8.49 -0.69 7.01
N CYS A 268 -8.11 -1.81 6.38
CA CYS A 268 -9.00 -2.95 6.16
C CYS A 268 -8.87 -4.00 7.27
N VAL A 269 -8.82 -3.62 8.54
CA VAL A 269 -8.78 -4.59 9.66
C VAL A 269 -10.08 -5.38 9.79
N ALA A 270 -10.08 -6.56 10.44
CA ALA A 270 -11.26 -7.42 10.53
C ALA A 270 -12.47 -6.69 11.16
N ASP A 271 -12.29 -6.16 12.39
CA ASP A 271 -13.35 -5.48 13.14
C ASP A 271 -13.87 -4.21 12.43
N PRO A 272 -15.14 -4.18 11.99
CA PRO A 272 -15.75 -2.99 11.40
C PRO A 272 -15.75 -1.75 12.29
N LYS A 273 -15.82 -1.90 13.62
CA LYS A 273 -15.78 -0.77 14.56
C LYS A 273 -14.39 -0.15 14.56
N LYS A 274 -13.34 -0.96 14.76
CA LYS A 274 -11.95 -0.49 14.63
C LYS A 274 -11.66 0.14 13.27
N ARG A 275 -12.15 -0.43 12.15
CA ARG A 275 -12.03 0.21 10.82
C ARG A 275 -12.62 1.62 10.79
N THR A 276 -13.76 1.82 11.44
CA THR A 276 -14.43 3.12 11.51
C THR A 276 -13.66 4.11 12.39
N GLU A 277 -13.10 3.64 13.51
CA GLU A 277 -12.23 4.43 14.38
C GLU A 277 -10.98 4.93 13.63
N LEU A 278 -10.25 4.03 12.96
CA LEU A 278 -9.07 4.38 12.15
C LEU A 278 -9.44 5.37 11.03
N TYR A 279 -10.61 5.21 10.42
CA TYR A 279 -11.09 6.15 9.39
C TYR A 279 -11.32 7.55 9.97
N ASN A 280 -11.93 7.63 11.15
CA ASN A 280 -12.15 8.90 11.85
C ASN A 280 -10.84 9.54 12.32
N MET A 281 -9.85 8.76 12.76
CA MET A 281 -8.50 9.26 13.07
C MET A 281 -7.89 9.94 11.83
N LEU A 282 -7.92 9.29 10.67
CA LEU A 282 -7.39 9.85 9.43
C LEU A 282 -8.09 11.15 9.04
N LYS A 283 -9.42 11.20 9.09
CA LYS A 283 -10.20 12.39 8.72
C LYS A 283 -9.85 13.61 9.57
N ASN A 284 -9.46 13.39 10.82
CA ASN A 284 -9.12 14.43 11.79
C ASN A 284 -7.61 14.62 11.96
N SER A 285 -6.79 13.92 11.16
CA SER A 285 -5.34 13.93 11.32
C SER A 285 -4.65 15.18 10.79
N GLY A 286 -5.32 15.94 9.92
CA GLY A 286 -4.76 17.13 9.28
C GLY A 286 -3.74 16.80 8.19
N LYS A 287 -2.85 17.75 7.92
CA LYS A 287 -1.93 17.72 6.77
C LYS A 287 -0.48 17.69 7.22
N VAL A 288 0.35 16.97 6.48
CA VAL A 288 1.81 16.96 6.63
C VAL A 288 2.41 18.12 5.85
N PHE A 289 3.46 18.74 6.38
CA PHE A 289 4.23 19.84 5.79
C PHE A 289 5.73 19.58 5.99
N LEU A 290 6.56 20.44 5.39
CA LEU A 290 8.00 20.50 5.64
C LEU A 290 8.35 21.88 6.19
N ASP A 291 9.26 21.92 7.16
CA ASP A 291 9.91 23.16 7.56
C ASP A 291 11.10 23.50 6.65
N GLU A 292 11.87 24.53 7.01
CA GLU A 292 13.04 24.98 6.25
C GLU A 292 14.19 23.96 6.23
N ALA A 293 14.31 23.14 7.29
CA ALA A 293 15.28 22.06 7.37
C ALA A 293 14.84 20.81 6.59
N GLY A 294 13.58 20.76 6.16
CA GLY A 294 13.00 19.60 5.47
C GLY A 294 12.49 18.52 6.44
N GLN A 295 12.29 18.86 7.72
CA GLN A 295 11.66 17.97 8.68
C GLN A 295 10.13 17.98 8.49
N GLU A 296 9.54 16.79 8.57
CA GLU A 296 8.09 16.62 8.46
C GLU A 296 7.40 17.10 9.74
N PHE A 297 6.33 17.87 9.59
CA PHE A 297 5.47 18.26 10.71
C PHE A 297 4.00 18.27 10.30
N VAL A 298 3.10 18.23 11.29
CA VAL A 298 1.65 18.13 11.06
C VAL A 298 0.96 19.38 11.53
N LYS A 299 0.04 19.92 10.71
CA LYS A 299 -0.95 20.91 11.15
C LYS A 299 -2.34 20.29 11.09
N LYS A 300 -3.10 20.41 12.19
CA LYS A 300 -4.50 19.97 12.26
C LYS A 300 -5.34 20.96 13.06
N THR A 301 -6.66 20.81 12.95
CA THR A 301 -7.62 21.50 13.80
C THR A 301 -8.22 20.47 14.74
N ASP A 302 -8.23 20.78 16.04
CA ASP A 302 -8.80 19.90 17.05
C ASP A 302 -10.34 20.02 17.13
N LYS A 303 -10.94 19.27 18.05
CA LYS A 303 -12.40 19.27 18.25
C LYS A 303 -12.98 20.62 18.71
N ASN A 304 -12.15 21.49 19.29
CA ASN A 304 -12.53 22.81 19.78
C ASN A 304 -12.29 23.91 18.72
N GLY A 305 -11.75 23.56 17.55
CA GLY A 305 -11.39 24.52 16.51
C GLY A 305 -9.98 25.09 16.67
N GLU A 306 -9.19 24.64 17.64
CA GLU A 306 -7.83 25.11 17.87
C GLU A 306 -6.87 24.51 16.83
N LYS A 307 -5.96 25.35 16.33
CA LYS A 307 -4.92 24.93 15.38
C LYS A 307 -3.75 24.33 16.15
N ILE A 308 -3.52 23.04 15.97
CA ILE A 308 -2.40 22.31 16.56
C ILE A 308 -1.31 22.13 15.50
N THR A 309 -0.07 22.41 15.88
CA THR A 309 1.13 22.09 15.10
C THR A 309 2.07 21.23 15.95
N TYR A 310 2.56 20.13 15.41
CA TYR A 310 3.50 19.26 16.12
C TYR A 310 4.40 18.50 15.13
N TYR A 311 5.50 17.96 15.64
CA TYR A 311 6.50 17.22 14.88
C TYR A 311 6.42 15.73 15.27
N PRO A 312 5.94 14.86 14.36
CA PRO A 312 6.12 13.43 14.51
C PRO A 312 7.61 13.08 14.60
N PRO A 313 8.01 12.06 15.38
CA PRO A 313 9.40 11.66 15.50
C PRO A 313 9.98 11.26 14.13
N THR A 314 11.23 11.65 13.88
CA THR A 314 12.02 11.11 12.79
C THR A 314 12.33 9.62 13.03
N TRP A 315 12.86 8.93 12.02
CA TRP A 315 13.29 7.54 12.19
C TRP A 315 14.36 7.39 13.29
N GLU A 316 15.34 8.29 13.31
CA GLU A 316 16.43 8.31 14.29
C GLU A 316 15.92 8.60 15.71
N GLU A 317 14.97 9.54 15.86
CA GLU A 317 14.33 9.83 17.14
C GLU A 317 13.50 8.64 17.64
N TYR A 318 12.72 8.03 16.74
CA TYR A 318 11.91 6.85 17.07
C TYR A 318 12.75 5.69 17.60
N LEU A 319 13.90 5.42 16.97
CA LEU A 319 14.81 4.36 17.44
C LEU A 319 15.35 4.65 18.85
N LYS A 320 15.76 5.89 19.13
CA LYS A 320 16.23 6.29 20.46
C LYS A 320 15.17 6.10 21.55
N PHE A 321 13.89 6.32 21.25
CA PHE A 321 12.80 6.10 22.21
C PHE A 321 12.52 4.62 22.51
N LYS A 322 13.00 3.68 21.68
CA LYS A 322 12.80 2.23 21.86
C LYS A 322 13.99 1.53 22.50
N GLU A 323 15.15 2.18 22.54
CA GLU A 323 16.37 1.68 23.21
C GLU A 323 16.43 2.05 24.72
N VAL A 324 15.43 2.79 25.23
CA VAL A 324 15.26 3.18 26.65
C VAL A 324 14.09 2.40 27.26
#